data_AF-A0A968MLN0-F1
#
_entry.id   AF-A0A968MLN0-F1
#
_cell.length_a   1.000
_cell.length_b   1.000
_cell.length_c   1.000
_cell.angle_alpha   90.00
_cell.angle_beta   90.00
_cell.angle_gamma   90.00
#
_symmetry.space_group_name_H-M   'P 1'
#
loop_
_entity.id
_entity.type
_entity.pdbx_description
1 polymer ?
#
loop_
_entity_poly.entity_id
_entity_poly.type
_entity_poly.pdbx_seq_one_letter_code
_entity_poly.pdbx_strand_id
1 'polypeptide(L)'
;MAGRGSEQLPLFVSRGLDPSQRDRWDGPRPLSALEAADELILEADAEDSAGTQEVLNREGALEPGQKLDALLDAETLQLLEKKEQQLGLHGPAFRRLKPWLIALNITVLELRSSGFSAELGVDSILRRAAVRRGLAVGFLETPAAQVEIFSRMPMEIQVEFLRGVLSNEDDEAEMARLVDAYRRADDARLAEYTVGSFSDDELRDRIFTDRNYVFAQGITEQLADEPTELVVVGAGHTVGPDNVPALLRAKGLRVQRLEAKGIVPTPYEDIVGASSWVPVRDDDLGFSAEFLGAPDVSPLRVQPNGAGLRHVSNLSVVSLILDAVSFPHDAARVLREHAEEIFDAGAQSLVQTEGAKLVESAPLEVEGGVGRSLEFELPTGKLYTRTYIRGHRTYELRVAITGRPAAEDPRFETRDRFFRSFAITDVKSDYD
;
A
#
# COMPACT_ATOMS: atom_id res chain seq x y z
N MET A 1 2.71 -9.37 -9.62
CA MET A 1 1.81 -9.56 -8.46
C MET A 1 2.14 -8.47 -7.44
N ALA A 2 1.24 -8.23 -6.47
CA ALA A 2 1.42 -7.39 -5.27
C ALA A 2 1.80 -5.89 -5.44
N GLY A 3 0.77 -5.05 -5.60
CA GLY A 3 0.74 -3.69 -5.06
C GLY A 3 -0.40 -3.64 -4.03
N ARG A 4 -0.06 -3.79 -2.76
CA ARG A 4 -0.98 -3.88 -1.62
C ARG A 4 -1.63 -2.51 -1.36
N GLY A 5 -2.74 -2.25 -2.05
CA GLY A 5 -3.61 -1.10 -1.81
C GLY A 5 -4.44 -1.31 -0.55
N SER A 6 -4.63 -0.23 0.21
CA SER A 6 -5.44 -0.19 1.41
C SER A 6 -6.92 -0.52 1.15
N GLU A 7 -7.58 -1.02 2.19
CA GLU A 7 -9.00 -1.40 2.23
C GLU A 7 -9.94 -0.18 2.25
N GLN A 8 -9.98 0.62 1.18
CA GLN A 8 -10.88 1.78 1.13
C GLN A 8 -11.58 1.88 -0.23
N LEU A 9 -12.91 1.96 -0.22
CA LEU A 9 -13.72 2.14 -1.42
C LEU A 9 -14.07 3.64 -1.59
N PRO A 10 -13.83 4.25 -2.76
CA PRO A 10 -14.30 5.60 -3.02
C PRO A 10 -15.84 5.63 -3.05
N LEU A 11 -16.46 6.57 -2.34
CA LEU A 11 -17.90 6.81 -2.35
C LEU A 11 -18.20 8.20 -2.91
N PHE A 12 -18.88 8.25 -4.05
CA PHE A 12 -19.35 9.52 -4.61
C PHE A 12 -20.62 9.96 -3.93
N VAL A 13 -20.63 11.20 -3.43
CA VAL A 13 -21.82 11.82 -2.89
C VAL A 13 -21.93 13.21 -3.49
N SER A 14 -22.98 13.47 -4.25
CA SER A 14 -23.32 14.80 -4.78
C SER A 14 -24.83 14.96 -4.73
N ARG A 15 -25.31 16.15 -4.37
CA ARG A 15 -26.73 16.48 -4.42
C ARG A 15 -27.08 16.91 -5.85
N GLY A 16 -27.95 16.15 -6.52
CA GLY A 16 -28.55 16.60 -7.79
C GLY A 16 -27.69 16.44 -9.06
N LEU A 17 -27.04 15.29 -9.26
CA LEU A 17 -26.44 14.96 -10.57
C LEU A 17 -27.49 14.96 -11.70
N ASP A 18 -27.35 15.90 -12.65
CA ASP A 18 -28.08 15.90 -13.92
C ASP A 18 -27.67 14.68 -14.77
N PRO A 19 -28.61 13.81 -15.17
CA PRO A 19 -28.35 12.68 -16.07
C PRO A 19 -27.67 13.04 -17.41
N SER A 20 -27.68 14.31 -17.81
CA SER A 20 -27.01 14.82 -19.02
C SER A 20 -25.49 14.94 -18.90
N GLN A 21 -24.93 14.90 -17.68
CA GLN A 21 -23.48 15.01 -17.41
C GLN A 21 -22.73 13.67 -17.48
N ARG A 22 -23.41 12.59 -17.92
CA ARG A 22 -22.85 11.22 -18.05
C ARG A 22 -21.59 11.12 -18.90
N ASP A 23 -21.41 12.02 -19.86
CA ASP A 23 -20.31 11.97 -20.84
C ASP A 23 -19.03 12.68 -20.35
N ARG A 24 -19.05 13.29 -19.15
CA ARG A 24 -17.83 13.78 -18.46
C ARG A 24 -17.12 12.68 -17.67
N TRP A 25 -17.69 11.47 -17.67
CA TRP A 25 -17.37 10.40 -16.73
C TRP A 25 -16.86 9.15 -17.46
N ASP A 26 -15.54 8.99 -17.57
CA ASP A 26 -14.92 7.82 -18.22
C ASP A 26 -14.69 6.62 -17.28
N GLY A 27 -15.29 6.63 -16.08
CA GLY A 27 -15.39 5.47 -15.18
C GLY A 27 -15.06 5.77 -13.71
N PRO A 28 -15.52 4.95 -12.74
CA PRO A 28 -15.22 5.10 -11.33
C PRO A 28 -13.82 4.60 -11.02
N ARG A 29 -12.86 5.52 -11.06
CA ARG A 29 -11.55 5.34 -10.43
C ARG A 29 -11.26 6.51 -9.51
N PRO A 30 -10.68 6.26 -8.32
CA PRO A 30 -10.42 7.29 -7.32
C PRO A 30 -9.74 8.57 -7.84
N LEU A 31 -8.91 8.49 -8.89
CA LEU A 31 -8.24 9.67 -9.43
C LEU A 31 -9.10 10.46 -10.44
N SER A 32 -9.80 9.78 -11.35
CA SER A 32 -10.78 10.43 -12.23
C SER A 32 -11.97 11.00 -11.45
N ALA A 33 -12.31 10.34 -10.34
CA ALA A 33 -13.21 10.84 -9.32
C ALA A 33 -12.80 12.22 -8.83
N LEU A 34 -11.53 12.31 -8.44
CA LEU A 34 -10.95 13.49 -7.85
C LEU A 34 -10.86 14.59 -8.90
N GLU A 35 -10.53 14.26 -10.16
CA GLU A 35 -10.52 15.20 -11.30
C GLU A 35 -11.85 15.95 -11.43
N ALA A 36 -12.97 15.26 -11.23
CA ALA A 36 -14.31 15.83 -11.29
C ALA A 36 -14.81 16.47 -9.99
N ALA A 37 -14.06 16.34 -8.89
CA ALA A 37 -14.44 16.86 -7.58
C ALA A 37 -13.81 18.23 -7.30
N ASP A 38 -14.54 19.04 -6.53
CA ASP A 38 -14.13 20.35 -6.05
C ASP A 38 -13.58 20.26 -4.60
N GLU A 39 -13.98 19.23 -3.86
CA GLU A 39 -13.54 18.94 -2.49
C GLU A 39 -13.33 17.44 -2.29
N LEU A 40 -12.30 17.07 -1.51
CA LEU A 40 -12.05 15.71 -1.06
C LEU A 40 -12.40 15.60 0.43
N ILE A 41 -13.26 14.65 0.80
CA ILE A 41 -13.58 14.35 2.20
C ILE A 41 -13.06 12.96 2.53
N LEU A 42 -12.20 12.85 3.54
CA LEU A 42 -11.63 11.59 4.04
C LEU A 42 -12.24 11.22 5.39
N GLU A 43 -11.95 10.02 5.91
CA GLU A 43 -12.38 9.65 7.26
C GLU A 43 -11.75 10.56 8.31
N ALA A 44 -10.42 10.62 8.36
CA ALA A 44 -9.66 11.37 9.35
C ALA A 44 -8.37 11.94 8.73
N ASP A 45 -7.80 12.97 9.37
CA ASP A 45 -6.51 13.52 8.93
C ASP A 45 -5.35 12.68 9.44
N ALA A 46 -4.81 11.81 8.58
CA ALA A 46 -3.67 10.97 8.94
C ALA A 46 -2.40 11.77 9.30
N GLU A 47 -2.32 13.08 8.96
CA GLU A 47 -1.20 13.93 9.36
C GLU A 47 -1.39 14.61 10.73
N ASP A 48 -2.61 14.62 11.29
CA ASP A 48 -2.87 15.12 12.65
C ASP A 48 -2.51 14.05 13.69
N SER A 49 -1.21 13.98 13.97
CA SER A 49 -0.64 13.07 14.98
C SER A 49 -0.76 13.58 16.42
N ALA A 50 -1.05 14.87 16.63
CA ALA A 50 -1.04 15.47 17.96
C ALA A 50 -2.20 14.97 18.82
N GLY A 51 -3.41 14.93 18.24
CA GLY A 51 -4.60 14.40 18.93
C GLY A 51 -4.45 12.91 19.27
N THR A 52 -3.93 12.12 18.32
CA THR A 52 -3.65 10.70 18.53
C THR A 52 -2.63 10.48 19.64
N GLN A 53 -1.52 11.24 19.66
CA GLN A 53 -0.48 11.10 20.68
C GLN A 53 -1.00 11.42 22.08
N GLU A 54 -1.90 12.40 22.22
CA GLU A 54 -2.54 12.73 23.49
C GLU A 54 -3.39 11.57 24.02
N VAL A 55 -4.20 10.95 23.16
CA VAL A 55 -5.00 9.77 23.54
C VAL A 55 -4.09 8.60 23.93
N LEU A 56 -3.01 8.36 23.20
CA LEU A 56 -2.04 7.31 23.51
C LEU A 56 -1.36 7.54 24.88
N ASN A 57 -0.96 8.77 25.18
CA ASN A 57 -0.33 9.12 26.44
C ASN A 57 -1.29 8.97 27.62
N ARG A 58 -2.55 9.36 27.43
CA ARG A 58 -3.57 9.33 28.48
C ARG A 58 -4.14 7.94 28.73
N GLU A 59 -4.38 7.18 27.66
CA GLU A 59 -5.18 5.95 27.72
C GLU A 59 -4.43 4.67 27.31
N GLY A 60 -3.21 4.79 26.78
CA GLY A 60 -2.48 3.66 26.21
C GLY A 60 -1.82 2.74 27.23
N ALA A 61 -1.54 3.21 28.44
CA ALA A 61 -0.86 2.45 29.47
C ALA A 61 -1.81 1.89 30.53
N LEU A 62 -1.49 0.69 31.04
CA LEU A 62 -2.12 0.12 32.22
C LEU A 62 -1.84 0.97 33.46
N GLU A 63 -2.86 1.07 34.33
CA GLU A 63 -2.77 1.82 35.58
C GLU A 63 -1.63 1.27 36.47
N PRO A 64 -1.01 2.12 37.31
CA PRO A 64 0.00 1.66 38.26
C PRO A 64 -0.50 0.49 39.12
N GLY A 65 0.21 -0.65 39.06
CA GLY A 65 -0.12 -1.85 39.82
C GLY A 65 -0.92 -2.91 39.04
N GLN A 66 -1.51 -2.57 37.91
CA GLN A 66 -2.09 -3.55 36.99
C GLN A 66 -0.98 -4.30 36.24
N LYS A 67 -1.24 -5.57 35.92
CA LYS A 67 -0.36 -6.42 35.12
C LYS A 67 -1.17 -7.00 33.97
N LEU A 68 -0.63 -6.92 32.75
CA LEU A 68 -1.26 -7.47 31.56
C LEU A 68 -1.59 -8.96 31.76
N ASP A 69 -0.64 -9.73 32.26
CA ASP A 69 -0.78 -11.17 32.47
C ASP A 69 -1.92 -11.55 33.45
N ALA A 70 -2.35 -10.61 34.30
CA ALA A 70 -3.48 -10.82 35.21
C ALA A 70 -4.85 -10.49 34.58
N LEU A 71 -4.85 -9.86 33.40
CA LEU A 71 -6.04 -9.53 32.60
C LEU A 71 -6.36 -10.60 31.55
N LEU A 72 -5.38 -11.45 31.22
CA LEU A 72 -5.48 -12.46 30.16
C LEU A 72 -5.73 -13.84 30.77
N ASP A 73 -6.54 -14.66 30.10
CA ASP A 73 -6.57 -16.08 30.38
C ASP A 73 -5.28 -16.78 29.91
N ALA A 74 -5.09 -18.04 30.32
CA ALA A 74 -3.87 -18.78 30.03
C ALA A 74 -3.64 -19.01 28.53
N GLU A 75 -4.71 -19.14 27.75
CA GLU A 75 -4.63 -19.36 26.30
C GLU A 75 -4.19 -18.08 25.58
N THR A 76 -4.83 -16.96 25.90
CA THR A 76 -4.51 -15.64 25.32
C THR A 76 -3.09 -15.22 25.69
N LEU A 77 -2.64 -15.50 26.92
CA LEU A 77 -1.27 -15.24 27.34
C LEU A 77 -0.25 -16.06 26.50
N GLN A 78 -0.53 -17.32 26.23
CA GLN A 78 0.34 -18.16 25.38
C GLN A 78 0.38 -17.66 23.93
N LEU A 79 -0.77 -17.26 23.37
CA LEU A 79 -0.83 -16.67 22.03
C LEU A 79 -0.03 -15.37 21.96
N LEU A 80 -0.15 -14.51 22.99
CA LEU A 80 0.62 -13.27 23.08
C LEU A 80 2.12 -13.54 23.13
N GLU A 81 2.57 -14.46 23.98
CA GLU A 81 3.98 -14.84 24.09
C GLU A 81 4.54 -15.39 22.76
N LYS A 82 3.75 -16.20 22.05
CA LYS A 82 4.10 -16.71 20.71
C LYS A 82 4.23 -15.55 19.72
N LYS A 83 3.25 -14.64 19.65
CA LYS A 83 3.26 -13.52 18.70
C LYS A 83 4.37 -12.51 19.03
N GLU A 84 4.66 -12.28 20.31
CA GLU A 84 5.80 -11.46 20.75
C GLU A 84 7.15 -12.02 20.28
N GLN A 85 7.34 -13.34 20.38
CA GLN A 85 8.55 -14.01 19.88
C GLN A 85 8.66 -13.91 18.36
N GLN A 86 7.54 -14.06 17.64
CA GLN A 86 7.51 -13.99 16.18
C GLN A 86 7.84 -12.58 15.65
N LEU A 87 7.32 -11.54 16.31
CA LEU A 87 7.47 -10.15 15.89
C LEU A 87 8.67 -9.44 16.55
N GLY A 88 9.42 -10.13 17.41
CA GLY A 88 10.54 -9.54 18.16
C GLY A 88 10.11 -8.46 19.15
N LEU A 89 8.87 -8.52 19.63
CA LEU A 89 8.31 -7.59 20.60
C LEU A 89 8.76 -8.01 22.00
N HIS A 90 9.82 -7.37 22.49
CA HIS A 90 10.37 -7.65 23.81
C HIS A 90 10.50 -6.37 24.63
N GLY A 91 10.02 -6.41 25.87
CA GLY A 91 10.41 -5.42 26.87
C GLY A 91 9.31 -5.01 27.86
N PRO A 92 9.71 -4.49 29.02
CA PRO A 92 8.78 -4.09 30.07
C PRO A 92 7.84 -2.96 29.64
N ALA A 93 8.23 -2.12 28.68
CA ALA A 93 7.37 -1.05 28.18
C ALA A 93 6.16 -1.58 27.39
N PHE A 94 6.36 -2.61 26.56
CA PHE A 94 5.28 -3.23 25.78
C PHE A 94 4.26 -3.91 26.70
N ARG A 95 4.74 -4.62 27.73
CA ARG A 95 3.90 -5.26 28.76
C ARG A 95 3.17 -4.26 29.68
N ARG A 96 3.39 -2.96 29.53
CA ARG A 96 2.63 -1.89 30.22
C ARG A 96 1.51 -1.30 29.37
N LEU A 97 1.39 -1.67 28.10
CA LEU A 97 0.31 -1.21 27.24
C LEU A 97 -1.01 -1.90 27.60
N LYS A 98 -2.14 -1.21 27.42
CA LYS A 98 -3.47 -1.82 27.51
C LYS A 98 -3.70 -2.79 26.33
N PRO A 99 -4.55 -3.82 26.48
CA PRO A 99 -4.77 -4.84 25.44
C PRO A 99 -5.13 -4.28 24.06
N TRP A 100 -5.95 -3.24 23.99
CA TRP A 100 -6.33 -2.61 22.71
C TRP A 100 -5.14 -2.07 21.92
N LEU A 101 -4.18 -1.46 22.61
CA LEU A 101 -3.02 -0.85 21.98
C LEU A 101 -1.98 -1.90 21.58
N ILE A 102 -1.92 -3.01 22.32
CA ILE A 102 -1.15 -4.19 21.92
C ILE A 102 -1.70 -4.76 20.61
N ALA A 103 -3.03 -4.95 20.54
CA ALA A 103 -3.71 -5.45 19.35
C ALA A 103 -3.41 -4.58 18.12
N LEU A 104 -3.58 -3.26 18.21
CA LEU A 104 -3.29 -2.34 17.11
C LEU A 104 -1.81 -2.39 16.66
N ASN A 105 -0.86 -2.46 17.60
CA ASN A 105 0.56 -2.54 17.25
C ASN A 105 0.89 -3.85 16.51
N ILE A 106 0.32 -4.98 16.95
CA ILE A 106 0.50 -6.27 16.28
C ILE A 106 -0.07 -6.18 14.86
N THR A 107 -1.31 -5.71 14.69
CA THR A 107 -1.94 -5.55 13.36
C THR A 107 -1.10 -4.67 12.43
N VAL A 108 -0.59 -3.53 12.89
CA VAL A 108 0.25 -2.65 12.07
C VAL A 108 1.55 -3.32 11.65
N LEU A 109 2.20 -4.07 12.55
CA LEU A 109 3.43 -4.79 12.25
C LEU A 109 3.21 -5.92 11.24
N GLU A 110 2.09 -6.63 11.35
CA GLU A 110 1.71 -7.71 10.42
C GLU A 110 1.36 -7.17 9.03
N LEU A 111 0.62 -6.06 8.96
CA LEU A 111 0.37 -5.38 7.69
C LEU A 111 1.69 -4.95 7.03
N ARG A 112 2.62 -4.37 7.81
CA ARG A 112 3.94 -3.95 7.31
C ARG A 112 4.82 -5.13 6.88
N SER A 113 4.89 -6.20 7.67
CA SER A 113 5.67 -7.39 7.33
C SER A 113 5.14 -8.05 6.06
N SER A 114 3.84 -7.93 5.84
CA SER A 114 3.21 -8.40 4.62
C SER A 114 3.43 -7.43 3.44
N GLY A 115 3.92 -6.21 3.65
CA GLY A 115 4.25 -5.25 2.59
C GLY A 115 3.14 -4.25 2.27
N PHE A 116 2.16 -4.08 3.17
CA PHE A 116 1.26 -2.92 3.14
C PHE A 116 1.99 -1.68 3.65
N SER A 117 1.70 -0.53 3.03
CA SER A 117 2.19 0.78 3.45
C SER A 117 1.03 1.77 3.53
N ALA A 118 0.92 2.46 4.66
CA ALA A 118 -0.07 3.52 4.86
C ALA A 118 0.10 4.65 3.83
N GLU A 119 1.34 4.96 3.45
CA GLU A 119 1.64 6.00 2.46
C GLU A 119 1.14 5.65 1.05
N LEU A 120 1.00 4.35 0.77
CA LEU A 120 0.50 3.80 -0.49
C LEU A 120 -1.01 3.53 -0.45
N GLY A 121 -1.68 3.93 0.64
CA GLY A 121 -3.13 3.86 0.76
C GLY A 121 -3.87 4.76 -0.22
N VAL A 122 -5.08 4.38 -0.61
CA VAL A 122 -5.94 5.13 -1.54
C VAL A 122 -6.22 6.55 -1.01
N ASP A 123 -6.64 6.69 0.24
CA ASP A 123 -6.74 7.97 0.96
C ASP A 123 -5.49 8.83 0.84
N SER A 124 -4.32 8.28 1.17
CA SER A 124 -3.06 9.02 1.16
C SER A 124 -2.69 9.50 -0.24
N ILE A 125 -2.93 8.69 -1.26
CA ILE A 125 -2.72 9.07 -2.67
C ILE A 125 -3.66 10.20 -3.07
N LEU A 126 -4.96 10.07 -2.75
CA LEU A 126 -5.97 11.06 -3.09
C LEU A 126 -5.75 12.37 -2.36
N ARG A 127 -5.41 12.33 -1.08
CA ARG A 127 -5.07 13.49 -0.26
C ARG A 127 -3.93 14.27 -0.89
N ARG A 128 -2.82 13.58 -1.21
CA ARG A 128 -1.67 14.21 -1.86
C ARG A 128 -2.04 14.82 -3.22
N ALA A 129 -2.88 14.13 -4.01
CA ALA A 129 -3.36 14.64 -5.28
C ALA A 129 -4.29 15.86 -5.13
N ALA A 130 -5.17 15.87 -4.12
CA ALA A 130 -6.07 16.97 -3.81
C ALA A 130 -5.30 18.21 -3.37
N VAL A 131 -4.37 18.05 -2.42
CA VAL A 131 -3.49 19.14 -1.95
C VAL A 131 -2.68 19.74 -3.10
N ARG A 132 -2.09 18.91 -3.97
CA ARG A 132 -1.34 19.41 -5.14
C ARG A 132 -2.20 20.24 -6.09
N ARG A 133 -3.49 19.93 -6.20
CA ARG A 133 -4.45 20.67 -7.03
C ARG A 133 -5.05 21.88 -6.33
N GLY A 134 -4.74 22.09 -5.05
CA GLY A 134 -5.36 23.13 -4.24
C GLY A 134 -6.84 22.88 -3.94
N LEU A 135 -7.29 21.63 -3.99
CA LEU A 135 -8.64 21.26 -3.57
C LEU A 135 -8.76 21.36 -2.04
N ALA A 136 -9.94 21.71 -1.56
CA ALA A 136 -10.27 21.59 -0.14
C ALA A 136 -10.21 20.11 0.27
N VAL A 137 -9.69 19.87 1.49
CA VAL A 137 -9.67 18.53 2.10
C VAL A 137 -10.39 18.60 3.44
N GLY A 138 -11.54 17.93 3.52
CA GLY A 138 -12.36 17.77 4.71
C GLY A 138 -12.22 16.39 5.34
N PHE A 139 -12.77 16.23 6.55
CA PHE A 139 -12.70 14.99 7.33
C PHE A 139 -14.03 14.69 8.02
N LEU A 140 -14.39 13.41 8.13
CA LEU A 140 -15.64 12.95 8.76
C LEU A 140 -15.49 12.79 10.29
N GLU A 141 -14.28 12.50 10.76
CA GLU A 141 -13.94 12.35 12.17
C GLU A 141 -12.52 12.87 12.45
N THR A 142 -12.16 12.98 13.73
CA THR A 142 -10.78 13.30 14.13
C THR A 142 -9.98 12.02 14.35
N PRO A 143 -8.64 12.03 14.13
CA PRO A 143 -7.80 10.87 14.45
C PRO A 143 -7.90 10.45 15.92
N ALA A 144 -8.03 11.43 16.82
CA ALA A 144 -8.25 11.19 18.24
C ALA A 144 -9.56 10.41 18.48
N ALA A 145 -10.67 10.78 17.81
CA ALA A 145 -11.93 10.07 17.94
C ALA A 145 -11.81 8.61 17.48
N GLN A 146 -11.08 8.35 16.38
CA GLN A 146 -10.85 7.00 15.87
C GLN A 146 -10.10 6.11 16.88
N VAL A 147 -9.06 6.64 17.55
CA VAL A 147 -8.32 5.91 18.58
C VAL A 147 -9.13 5.74 19.87
N GLU A 148 -9.97 6.72 20.21
CA GLU A 148 -10.86 6.66 21.37
C GLU A 148 -11.91 5.55 21.27
N ILE A 149 -12.22 5.07 20.07
CA ILE A 149 -13.08 3.89 19.87
C ILE A 149 -12.52 2.70 20.65
N PHE A 150 -11.22 2.44 20.50
CA PHE A 150 -10.51 1.33 21.14
C PHE A 150 -10.26 1.58 22.62
N SER A 151 -9.81 2.79 22.97
CA SER A 151 -9.40 3.08 24.34
C SER A 151 -10.57 3.17 25.33
N ARG A 152 -11.78 3.49 24.84
CA ARG A 152 -13.01 3.57 25.65
C ARG A 152 -13.80 2.27 25.72
N MET A 153 -13.35 1.20 25.07
CA MET A 153 -13.95 -0.12 25.24
C MET A 153 -13.81 -0.60 26.69
N PRO A 154 -14.80 -1.33 27.24
CA PRO A 154 -14.62 -2.08 28.48
C PRO A 154 -13.38 -2.99 28.40
N MET A 155 -12.69 -3.20 29.52
CA MET A 155 -11.44 -3.96 29.54
C MET A 155 -11.61 -5.37 28.97
N GLU A 156 -12.75 -5.99 29.24
CA GLU A 156 -13.13 -7.31 28.73
C GLU A 156 -13.15 -7.30 27.20
N ILE A 157 -13.76 -6.28 26.58
CA ILE A 157 -13.82 -6.12 25.11
C ILE A 157 -12.42 -5.82 24.53
N GLN A 158 -11.57 -5.09 25.25
CA GLN A 158 -10.18 -4.88 24.82
C GLN A 158 -9.39 -6.21 24.79
N VAL A 159 -9.63 -7.09 25.76
CA VAL A 159 -9.02 -8.43 25.82
C VAL A 159 -9.58 -9.33 24.71
N GLU A 160 -10.88 -9.29 24.43
CA GLU A 160 -11.48 -9.98 23.28
C GLU A 160 -10.86 -9.51 21.96
N PHE A 161 -10.71 -8.21 21.77
CA PHE A 161 -10.07 -7.65 20.58
C PHE A 161 -8.63 -8.14 20.43
N LEU A 162 -7.84 -8.12 21.52
CA LEU A 162 -6.49 -8.67 21.52
C LEU A 162 -6.50 -10.17 21.18
N ARG A 163 -7.41 -10.96 21.76
CA ARG A 163 -7.51 -12.39 21.45
C ARG A 163 -7.84 -12.63 19.98
N GLY A 164 -8.73 -11.83 19.39
CA GLY A 164 -9.06 -11.91 17.97
C GLY A 164 -7.84 -11.73 17.08
N VAL A 165 -7.05 -10.69 17.32
CA VAL A 165 -5.79 -10.43 16.59
C VAL A 165 -4.77 -11.56 16.80
N LEU A 166 -4.65 -12.07 18.02
CA LEU A 166 -3.68 -13.12 18.36
C LEU A 166 -4.04 -14.51 17.82
N SER A 167 -5.33 -14.79 17.64
CA SER A 167 -5.82 -16.09 17.19
C SER A 167 -5.73 -16.27 15.67
N ASN A 168 -5.39 -15.22 14.94
CA ASN A 168 -5.21 -15.31 13.51
C ASN A 168 -3.86 -15.93 13.17
N GLU A 169 -3.89 -17.15 12.62
CA GLU A 169 -2.70 -17.94 12.31
C GLU A 169 -2.26 -17.86 10.83
N ASP A 170 -3.12 -17.35 9.93
CA ASP A 170 -2.88 -17.26 8.48
C ASP A 170 -3.21 -15.87 7.92
N ASP A 171 -2.60 -14.84 8.55
CA ASP A 171 -2.81 -13.43 8.22
C ASP A 171 -2.55 -13.14 6.72
N GLU A 172 -1.57 -13.81 6.09
CA GLU A 172 -1.24 -13.56 4.69
C GLU A 172 -2.33 -14.06 3.72
N ALA A 173 -2.87 -15.26 3.93
CA ALA A 173 -3.91 -15.80 3.07
C ALA A 173 -5.24 -15.07 3.26
N GLU A 174 -5.59 -14.67 4.49
CA GLU A 174 -6.80 -13.90 4.77
C GLU A 174 -6.72 -12.52 4.12
N MET A 175 -5.60 -11.82 4.27
CA MET A 175 -5.36 -10.55 3.59
C MET A 175 -5.40 -10.69 2.06
N ALA A 176 -4.88 -11.80 1.52
CA ALA A 176 -4.98 -12.06 0.07
C ALA A 176 -6.44 -12.24 -0.40
N ARG A 177 -7.28 -12.92 0.39
CA ARG A 177 -8.72 -13.09 0.10
C ARG A 177 -9.46 -11.75 0.18
N LEU A 178 -9.16 -10.93 1.18
CA LEU A 178 -9.72 -9.60 1.35
C LEU A 178 -9.37 -8.67 0.18
N VAL A 179 -8.10 -8.66 -0.23
CA VAL A 179 -7.65 -7.92 -1.42
C VAL A 179 -8.33 -8.43 -2.70
N ASP A 180 -8.50 -9.75 -2.88
CA ASP A 180 -9.20 -10.31 -4.05
C ASP A 180 -10.69 -9.92 -4.05
N ALA A 181 -11.37 -10.00 -2.90
CA ALA A 181 -12.76 -9.58 -2.75
C ALA A 181 -12.93 -8.09 -3.10
N TYR A 182 -12.05 -7.24 -2.56
CA TYR A 182 -12.01 -5.81 -2.88
C TYR A 182 -11.79 -5.56 -4.37
N ARG A 183 -10.78 -6.20 -5.00
CA ARG A 183 -10.47 -6.01 -6.43
C ARG A 183 -11.58 -6.46 -7.37
N ARG A 184 -12.38 -7.44 -6.95
CA ARG A 184 -13.54 -7.94 -7.70
C ARG A 184 -14.83 -7.19 -7.40
N ALA A 185 -14.79 -6.25 -6.46
CA ALA A 185 -15.96 -5.57 -5.93
C ALA A 185 -17.03 -6.59 -5.46
N ASP A 186 -16.59 -7.68 -4.81
CA ASP A 186 -17.43 -8.73 -4.24
C ASP A 186 -17.89 -8.30 -2.85
N ASP A 187 -18.97 -7.52 -2.80
CA ASP A 187 -19.50 -6.94 -1.56
C ASP A 187 -19.84 -8.00 -0.50
N ALA A 188 -20.25 -9.21 -0.92
CA ALA A 188 -20.64 -10.27 -0.01
C ALA A 188 -19.41 -10.84 0.71
N ARG A 189 -18.35 -11.17 -0.04
CA ARG A 189 -17.09 -11.63 0.56
C ARG A 189 -16.38 -10.53 1.32
N LEU A 190 -16.45 -9.29 0.82
CA LEU A 190 -15.89 -8.14 1.53
C LEU A 190 -16.60 -7.95 2.87
N ALA A 191 -17.93 -8.09 2.94
CA ALA A 191 -18.67 -8.05 4.20
C ALA A 191 -18.27 -9.19 5.14
N GLU A 192 -18.10 -10.41 4.62
CA GLU A 192 -17.68 -11.58 5.39
C GLU A 192 -16.30 -11.39 6.02
N TYR A 193 -15.32 -10.92 5.23
CA TYR A 193 -13.92 -10.77 5.68
C TYR A 193 -13.64 -9.48 6.46
N THR A 194 -14.58 -8.53 6.50
CA THR A 194 -14.44 -7.27 7.26
C THR A 194 -15.42 -7.21 8.43
N VAL A 195 -16.67 -6.83 8.17
CA VAL A 195 -17.69 -6.68 9.22
C VAL A 195 -17.98 -8.03 9.89
N GLY A 196 -17.97 -9.13 9.13
CA GLY A 196 -18.28 -10.47 9.60
C GLY A 196 -17.13 -11.19 10.33
N SER A 197 -15.91 -10.67 10.32
CA SER A 197 -14.76 -11.31 10.98
C SER A 197 -14.72 -11.04 12.49
N PHE A 198 -15.48 -10.06 12.97
CA PHE A 198 -15.61 -9.75 14.39
C PHE A 198 -16.62 -10.67 15.06
N SER A 199 -16.17 -11.47 16.04
CA SER A 199 -17.02 -12.37 16.82
C SER A 199 -17.86 -11.67 17.90
N ASP A 200 -17.41 -10.50 18.36
CA ASP A 200 -18.10 -9.70 19.37
C ASP A 200 -18.91 -8.58 18.72
N ASP A 201 -20.21 -8.54 19.01
CA ASP A 201 -21.14 -7.58 18.43
C ASP A 201 -20.87 -6.15 18.90
N GLU A 202 -20.47 -5.93 20.16
CA GLU A 202 -20.17 -4.59 20.67
C GLU A 202 -18.91 -4.01 20.01
N LEU A 203 -17.87 -4.83 19.86
CA LEU A 203 -16.65 -4.46 19.15
C LEU A 203 -16.94 -4.11 17.69
N ARG A 204 -17.72 -4.97 17.01
CA ARG A 204 -18.13 -4.77 15.63
C ARG A 204 -18.94 -3.48 15.45
N ASP A 205 -19.89 -3.22 16.34
CA ASP A 205 -20.73 -2.04 16.28
C ASP A 205 -19.93 -0.76 16.51
N ARG A 206 -18.98 -0.77 17.45
CA ARG A 206 -18.08 0.37 17.69
C ARG A 206 -17.17 0.67 16.49
N ILE A 207 -16.66 -0.36 15.82
CA ILE A 207 -15.73 -0.20 14.69
C ILE A 207 -16.48 0.16 13.40
N PHE A 208 -17.70 -0.33 13.20
CA PHE A 208 -18.46 -0.10 11.96
C PHE A 208 -19.76 0.64 12.19
N THR A 209 -20.73 0.07 12.90
CA THR A 209 -22.10 0.59 12.99
C THR A 209 -22.14 2.04 13.49
N ASP A 210 -21.55 2.32 14.65
CA ASP A 210 -21.53 3.65 15.26
C ASP A 210 -20.80 4.67 14.37
N ARG A 211 -19.65 4.29 13.80
CA ARG A 211 -18.90 5.13 12.86
C ARG A 211 -19.67 5.38 11.56
N ASN A 212 -20.39 4.38 11.04
CA ASN A 212 -21.22 4.54 9.84
C ASN A 212 -22.31 5.57 10.06
N TYR A 213 -22.89 5.65 11.26
CA TYR A 213 -23.84 6.72 11.61
C TYR A 213 -23.17 8.10 11.64
N VAL A 214 -21.98 8.22 12.25
CA VAL A 214 -21.18 9.45 12.25
C VAL A 214 -20.86 9.88 10.81
N PHE A 215 -20.37 8.96 9.98
CA PHE A 215 -20.03 9.23 8.58
C PHE A 215 -21.26 9.63 7.77
N ALA A 216 -22.36 8.89 7.87
CA ALA A 216 -23.58 9.23 7.15
C ALA A 216 -24.14 10.59 7.57
N GLN A 217 -24.02 10.95 8.86
CA GLN A 217 -24.38 12.28 9.35
C GLN A 217 -23.45 13.35 8.80
N GLY A 218 -22.13 13.20 8.97
CA GLY A 218 -21.13 14.15 8.50
C GLY A 218 -21.20 14.39 7.00
N ILE A 219 -21.38 13.33 6.21
CA ILE A 219 -21.64 13.42 4.76
C ILE A 219 -22.91 14.23 4.50
N THR A 220 -24.01 13.95 5.19
CA THR A 220 -25.28 14.66 4.95
C THR A 220 -25.21 16.14 5.33
N GLU A 221 -24.43 16.48 6.36
CA GLU A 221 -24.23 17.87 6.81
C GLU A 221 -23.30 18.66 5.89
N GLN A 222 -22.30 17.99 5.31
CA GLN A 222 -21.34 18.60 4.39
C GLN A 222 -21.89 18.68 2.96
N LEU A 223 -22.82 17.80 2.57
CA LEU A 223 -23.33 17.70 1.20
C LEU A 223 -24.11 18.96 0.77
N ALA A 224 -23.58 19.67 -0.22
CA ALA A 224 -24.21 20.81 -0.87
C ALA A 224 -24.61 20.50 -2.33
N ASP A 225 -25.31 21.44 -2.99
CA ASP A 225 -25.51 21.38 -4.46
C ASP A 225 -24.20 21.75 -5.21
N GLU A 226 -23.38 22.61 -4.60
CA GLU A 226 -21.99 22.91 -4.94
C GLU A 226 -21.24 23.24 -3.63
N PRO A 227 -19.95 22.87 -3.45
CA PRO A 227 -19.06 22.13 -4.38
C PRO A 227 -19.48 20.67 -4.63
N THR A 228 -18.90 20.00 -5.64
CA THR A 228 -19.01 18.53 -5.79
C THR A 228 -17.97 17.83 -4.92
N GLU A 229 -18.42 17.02 -3.97
CA GLU A 229 -17.55 16.34 -3.01
C GLU A 229 -17.20 14.90 -3.41
N LEU A 230 -15.92 14.55 -3.29
CA LEU A 230 -15.46 13.16 -3.32
C LEU A 230 -15.27 12.67 -1.89
N VAL A 231 -16.13 11.74 -1.43
CA VAL A 231 -15.99 11.14 -0.10
C VAL A 231 -15.25 9.79 -0.21
N VAL A 232 -14.30 9.53 0.68
CA VAL A 232 -13.54 8.29 0.70
C VAL A 232 -13.62 7.66 2.08
N VAL A 233 -14.12 6.43 2.14
CA VAL A 233 -14.26 5.65 3.36
C VAL A 233 -13.70 4.23 3.17
N GLY A 234 -13.40 3.56 4.26
CA GLY A 234 -13.02 2.16 4.36
C GLY A 234 -13.98 1.25 3.62
N ALA A 235 -13.44 0.24 2.97
CA ALA A 235 -14.20 -0.74 2.21
C ALA A 235 -15.25 -1.42 3.12
N GLY A 236 -14.88 -1.70 4.37
CA GLY A 236 -15.79 -2.22 5.40
C GLY A 236 -16.99 -1.30 5.71
N HIS A 237 -16.86 0.03 5.55
CA HIS A 237 -17.95 0.99 5.76
C HIS A 237 -18.97 1.03 4.61
N THR A 238 -18.72 0.31 3.52
CA THR A 238 -19.59 0.28 2.33
C THR A 238 -20.37 -1.03 2.17
N VAL A 239 -20.14 -2.01 3.03
CA VAL A 239 -20.71 -3.36 2.97
C VAL A 239 -21.40 -3.75 4.29
N GLY A 240 -22.26 -4.76 4.26
CA GLY A 240 -23.08 -5.16 5.42
C GLY A 240 -24.40 -4.39 5.54
N PRO A 241 -25.23 -4.65 6.56
CA PRO A 241 -26.59 -4.10 6.67
C PRO A 241 -26.62 -2.59 6.97
N ASP A 242 -25.78 -2.12 7.89
CA ASP A 242 -25.74 -0.72 8.38
C ASP A 242 -24.61 0.10 7.73
N ASN A 243 -24.34 -0.16 6.46
CA ASN A 243 -23.28 0.53 5.71
C ASN A 243 -23.64 1.98 5.37
N VAL A 244 -22.62 2.81 5.13
CA VAL A 244 -22.79 4.23 4.79
C VAL A 244 -23.74 4.43 3.60
N PRO A 245 -23.59 3.73 2.45
CA PRO A 245 -24.56 3.82 1.35
C PRO A 245 -26.03 3.56 1.75
N ALA A 246 -26.29 2.59 2.63
CA ALA A 246 -27.63 2.26 3.11
C ALA A 246 -28.17 3.39 4.02
N LEU A 247 -27.35 3.89 4.94
CA LEU A 247 -27.71 5.00 5.83
C LEU A 247 -27.99 6.30 5.07
N LEU A 248 -27.21 6.61 4.03
CA LEU A 248 -27.46 7.77 3.16
C LEU A 248 -28.79 7.65 2.41
N ARG A 249 -29.14 6.44 1.91
CA ARG A 249 -30.48 6.21 1.32
C ARG A 249 -31.59 6.43 2.33
N ALA A 250 -31.42 5.96 3.56
CA ALA A 250 -32.39 6.16 4.63
C ALA A 250 -32.59 7.64 4.99
N LYS A 251 -31.55 8.47 4.82
CA LYS A 251 -31.62 9.94 4.95
C LYS A 251 -32.23 10.66 3.73
N GLY A 252 -32.71 9.91 2.73
CA GLY A 252 -33.39 10.46 1.54
C GLY A 252 -32.45 10.82 0.39
N LEU A 253 -31.17 10.46 0.46
CA LEU A 253 -30.22 10.68 -0.63
C LEU A 253 -30.34 9.60 -1.70
N ARG A 254 -30.15 9.99 -2.95
CA ARG A 254 -30.05 9.04 -4.07
C ARG A 254 -28.63 8.48 -4.12
N VAL A 255 -28.48 7.20 -3.84
CA VAL A 255 -27.18 6.51 -3.89
C VAL A 255 -27.15 5.52 -5.04
N GLN A 256 -26.24 5.74 -5.99
CA GLN A 256 -26.05 4.90 -7.17
C GLN A 256 -24.64 4.29 -7.18
N ARG A 257 -24.54 2.97 -7.34
CA ARG A 257 -23.26 2.30 -7.60
C ARG A 257 -22.83 2.58 -9.04
N LEU A 258 -21.58 2.98 -9.22
CA LEU A 258 -20.96 3.16 -10.52
C LEU A 258 -20.06 1.96 -10.81
N GLU A 259 -20.14 1.42 -12.02
CA GLU A 259 -19.35 0.26 -12.46
C GLU A 259 -18.00 0.70 -13.04
N ALA A 260 -16.89 0.12 -12.56
CA ALA A 260 -15.55 0.36 -13.08
C ALA A 260 -15.39 -0.26 -14.47
N LYS A 261 -15.46 0.58 -15.53
CA LYS A 261 -15.08 0.16 -16.88
C LYS A 261 -13.61 0.51 -17.16
N GLY A 262 -12.77 -0.50 -17.38
CA GLY A 262 -11.40 -0.34 -17.92
C GLY A 262 -10.33 0.30 -17.01
N ILE A 263 -9.14 0.56 -17.58
CA ILE A 263 -7.96 1.29 -17.03
C ILE A 263 -7.73 2.60 -17.86
N VAL A 264 -7.98 3.78 -17.28
CA VAL A 264 -7.82 5.20 -17.66
C VAL A 264 -6.33 5.56 -17.72
N PRO A 265 -5.96 6.46 -18.64
CA PRO A 265 -4.62 6.71 -19.15
C PRO A 265 -4.13 8.10 -18.72
N THR A 266 -4.24 8.47 -17.43
CA THR A 266 -3.59 9.69 -16.94
C THR A 266 -2.10 9.38 -16.74
N PRO A 267 -1.17 10.09 -17.41
CA PRO A 267 0.24 9.94 -17.15
C PRO A 267 0.51 10.14 -15.68
N TYR A 268 1.17 9.15 -15.07
CA TYR A 268 1.46 9.22 -13.65
C TYR A 268 2.36 10.42 -13.31
N GLU A 269 3.10 10.94 -14.29
CA GLU A 269 3.86 12.19 -14.23
C GLU A 269 2.99 13.43 -13.99
N ASP A 270 1.73 13.44 -14.44
CA ASP A 270 0.77 14.50 -14.16
C ASP A 270 0.19 14.38 -12.74
N ILE A 271 0.23 13.18 -12.16
CA ILE A 271 -0.19 12.92 -10.78
C ILE A 271 0.89 13.37 -9.81
N VAL A 272 2.18 13.10 -10.06
CA VAL A 272 3.29 13.46 -9.15
C VAL A 272 3.93 14.82 -9.51
N GLY A 273 3.62 15.37 -10.69
CA GLY A 273 4.21 16.56 -11.28
C GLY A 273 5.55 16.24 -11.95
N ALA A 274 5.81 16.79 -13.15
CA ALA A 274 7.05 16.57 -13.91
C ALA A 274 8.36 16.95 -13.15
N SER A 275 8.25 17.75 -12.08
CA SER A 275 9.34 18.17 -11.18
C SER A 275 9.72 17.15 -10.09
N SER A 276 9.24 15.90 -10.19
CA SER A 276 9.37 14.87 -9.14
C SER A 276 10.41 13.78 -9.43
N TRP A 277 11.11 13.85 -10.56
CA TRP A 277 12.22 12.93 -10.82
C TRP A 277 13.45 13.34 -10.00
N VAL A 278 13.83 12.48 -9.05
CA VAL A 278 14.95 12.67 -8.15
C VAL A 278 16.17 11.96 -8.74
N PRO A 279 17.25 12.68 -9.06
CA PRO A 279 18.50 12.03 -9.45
C PRO A 279 19.11 11.33 -8.25
N VAL A 280 19.45 10.05 -8.42
CA VAL A 280 20.16 9.23 -7.46
C VAL A 280 21.50 8.86 -8.07
N ARG A 281 22.56 9.05 -7.30
CA ARG A 281 23.92 8.66 -7.67
C ARG A 281 24.56 7.95 -6.50
N ASP A 282 25.20 6.83 -6.79
CA ASP A 282 25.98 6.07 -5.84
C ASP A 282 27.37 5.84 -6.45
N ASP A 283 28.37 6.53 -5.90
CA ASP A 283 29.75 6.43 -6.39
C ASP A 283 30.41 5.10 -5.97
N ASP A 284 29.98 4.48 -4.87
CA ASP A 284 30.54 3.23 -4.35
C ASP A 284 30.04 2.03 -5.16
N LEU A 285 28.75 2.04 -5.49
CA LEU A 285 28.11 1.05 -6.37
C LEU A 285 28.19 1.45 -7.85
N GLY A 286 28.67 2.64 -8.20
CA GLY A 286 29.03 3.02 -9.56
C GLY A 286 27.86 3.21 -10.51
N PHE A 287 26.78 3.85 -10.07
CA PHE A 287 25.65 4.14 -10.94
C PHE A 287 25.05 5.54 -10.71
N SER A 288 24.30 5.99 -11.72
CA SER A 288 23.31 7.06 -11.58
C SER A 288 22.00 6.67 -12.24
N ALA A 289 20.88 7.11 -11.70
CA ALA A 289 19.54 6.95 -12.26
C ALA A 289 18.65 8.10 -11.80
N GLU A 290 17.52 8.32 -12.48
CA GLU A 290 16.45 9.17 -11.97
C GLU A 290 15.33 8.27 -11.46
N PHE A 291 14.78 8.59 -10.28
CA PHE A 291 13.59 7.93 -9.74
C PHE A 291 12.43 8.89 -9.70
N LEU A 292 11.22 8.39 -9.92
CA LEU A 292 10.03 9.19 -9.67
C LEU A 292 9.75 9.19 -8.16
N GLY A 293 9.96 10.34 -7.52
CA GLY A 293 10.06 10.47 -6.07
C GLY A 293 11.40 9.99 -5.52
N ALA A 294 11.71 10.37 -4.27
CA ALA A 294 12.89 9.83 -3.58
C ALA A 294 12.65 8.34 -3.26
N PRO A 295 13.53 7.42 -3.70
CA PRO A 295 13.32 6.01 -3.45
C PRO A 295 13.66 5.62 -2.02
N ASP A 296 12.95 4.62 -1.51
CA ASP A 296 13.35 3.91 -0.29
C ASP A 296 14.62 3.09 -0.57
N VAL A 297 15.60 3.20 0.32
CA VAL A 297 16.89 2.52 0.18
C VAL A 297 17.05 1.49 1.28
N SER A 298 17.37 0.25 0.90
CA SER A 298 17.55 -0.86 1.83
C SER A 298 18.78 -1.72 1.48
N PRO A 299 19.46 -2.32 2.47
CA PRO A 299 20.56 -3.24 2.20
C PRO A 299 20.09 -4.49 1.45
N LEU A 300 20.88 -4.91 0.46
CA LEU A 300 20.64 -6.12 -0.33
C LEU A 300 21.81 -7.10 -0.19
N ARG A 301 21.50 -8.36 0.07
CA ARG A 301 22.46 -9.48 0.10
C ARG A 301 22.08 -10.50 -0.96
N VAL A 302 23.03 -10.83 -1.83
CA VAL A 302 22.85 -11.80 -2.92
C VAL A 302 23.86 -12.92 -2.76
N GLN A 303 23.42 -14.18 -2.82
CA GLN A 303 24.34 -15.31 -2.74
C GLN A 303 25.26 -15.34 -3.98
N PRO A 304 26.53 -15.80 -3.87
CA PRO A 304 27.13 -16.37 -2.66
C PRO A 304 27.64 -15.33 -1.66
N ASN A 305 28.09 -14.14 -2.07
CA ASN A 305 28.70 -13.12 -1.20
C ASN A 305 28.47 -11.67 -1.71
N GLY A 306 27.46 -11.45 -2.55
CA GLY A 306 27.11 -10.13 -3.07
C GLY A 306 26.52 -9.22 -1.99
N ALA A 307 26.92 -7.95 -2.02
CA ALA A 307 26.41 -6.91 -1.13
C ALA A 307 26.07 -5.66 -1.93
N GLY A 308 24.96 -5.02 -1.60
CA GLY A 308 24.47 -3.90 -2.38
C GLY A 308 23.34 -3.15 -1.71
N LEU A 309 22.70 -2.31 -2.52
CA LEU A 309 21.54 -1.53 -2.12
C LEU A 309 20.40 -1.79 -3.10
N ARG A 310 19.20 -1.86 -2.54
CA ARG A 310 17.93 -1.85 -3.27
C ARG A 310 17.30 -0.48 -3.12
N HIS A 311 16.97 0.14 -4.24
CA HIS A 311 16.24 1.40 -4.33
C HIS A 311 14.85 1.12 -4.86
N VAL A 312 13.80 1.57 -4.17
CA VAL A 312 12.41 1.33 -4.57
C VAL A 312 11.61 2.63 -4.52
N SER A 313 11.07 3.03 -5.66
CA SER A 313 9.95 3.98 -5.72
C SER A 313 8.68 3.18 -6.00
N ASN A 314 7.84 3.00 -4.98
CA ASN A 314 6.56 2.33 -5.15
C ASN A 314 5.44 3.37 -5.32
N LEU A 315 4.71 3.27 -6.41
CA LEU A 315 3.82 4.31 -6.90
C LEU A 315 2.43 3.73 -7.22
N SER A 316 2.00 2.80 -6.37
CA SER A 316 0.70 2.09 -6.32
C SER A 316 0.36 1.24 -7.55
N VAL A 317 0.43 1.81 -8.76
CA VAL A 317 0.16 1.18 -10.04
C VAL A 317 1.40 1.00 -10.92
N VAL A 318 2.52 1.60 -10.51
CA VAL A 318 3.85 1.38 -11.06
C VAL A 318 4.85 1.26 -9.92
N SER A 319 5.88 0.44 -10.07
CA SER A 319 7.00 0.38 -9.13
C SER A 319 8.30 0.43 -9.91
N LEU A 320 9.22 1.30 -9.50
CA LEU A 320 10.57 1.42 -10.04
C LEU A 320 11.54 0.83 -9.03
N ILE A 321 12.32 -0.17 -9.43
CA ILE A 321 13.27 -0.85 -8.55
C ILE A 321 14.64 -0.86 -9.23
N LEU A 322 15.68 -0.54 -8.49
CA LEU A 322 17.07 -0.76 -8.87
C LEU A 322 17.80 -1.51 -7.76
N ASP A 323 18.26 -2.70 -8.09
CA ASP A 323 19.19 -3.45 -7.27
C ASP A 323 20.59 -3.28 -7.83
N ALA A 324 21.49 -2.68 -7.05
CA ALA A 324 22.89 -2.51 -7.40
C ALA A 324 23.74 -3.33 -6.41
N VAL A 325 24.49 -4.30 -6.91
CA VAL A 325 25.20 -5.28 -6.08
C VAL A 325 26.64 -5.41 -6.54
N SER A 326 27.57 -5.41 -5.58
CA SER A 326 28.98 -5.70 -5.79
C SER A 326 29.32 -7.11 -5.30
N PHE A 327 30.15 -7.81 -6.05
CA PHE A 327 30.61 -9.17 -5.76
C PHE A 327 32.13 -9.22 -5.55
N PRO A 328 32.63 -10.16 -4.74
CA PRO A 328 34.06 -10.48 -4.71
C PRO A 328 34.59 -10.92 -6.08
N HIS A 329 35.89 -10.74 -6.33
CA HIS A 329 36.50 -10.89 -7.66
C HIS A 329 36.35 -12.29 -8.28
N ASP A 330 36.38 -13.34 -7.45
CA ASP A 330 36.16 -14.73 -7.85
C ASP A 330 34.71 -14.97 -8.32
N ALA A 331 33.73 -14.45 -7.58
CA ALA A 331 32.32 -14.50 -7.94
C ALA A 331 32.01 -13.64 -9.19
N ALA A 332 32.62 -12.45 -9.29
CA ALA A 332 32.47 -11.54 -10.43
C ALA A 332 32.88 -12.17 -11.77
N ARG A 333 33.95 -12.97 -11.77
CA ARG A 333 34.39 -13.69 -12.98
C ARG A 333 33.32 -14.69 -13.43
N VAL A 334 32.77 -15.48 -12.51
CA VAL A 334 31.72 -16.47 -12.79
C VAL A 334 30.48 -15.79 -13.36
N LEU A 335 30.08 -14.65 -12.78
CA LEU A 335 28.92 -13.87 -13.27
C LEU A 335 29.08 -13.44 -14.73
N ARG A 336 30.30 -13.09 -15.17
CA ARG A 336 30.56 -12.71 -16.56
C ARG A 336 30.64 -13.90 -17.50
N GLU A 337 31.28 -14.98 -17.08
CA GLU A 337 31.44 -16.20 -17.89
C GLU A 337 30.10 -16.91 -18.12
N HIS A 338 29.17 -16.83 -17.16
CA HIS A 338 27.88 -17.51 -17.18
C HIS A 338 26.68 -16.55 -17.25
N ALA A 339 26.88 -15.33 -17.77
CA ALA A 339 25.86 -14.29 -17.75
C ALA A 339 24.53 -14.71 -18.42
N GLU A 340 24.61 -15.36 -19.59
CA GLU A 340 23.40 -15.83 -20.30
C GLU A 340 22.64 -16.89 -19.50
N GLU A 341 23.35 -17.84 -18.89
CA GLU A 341 22.75 -18.88 -18.04
C GLU A 341 22.07 -18.27 -16.81
N ILE A 342 22.67 -17.23 -16.22
CA ILE A 342 22.10 -16.48 -15.10
C ILE A 342 20.84 -15.73 -15.52
N PHE A 343 20.86 -15.08 -16.68
CA PHE A 343 19.68 -14.39 -17.19
C PHE A 343 18.53 -15.36 -17.49
N ASP A 344 18.83 -16.51 -18.10
CA ASP A 344 17.83 -17.55 -18.36
C ASP A 344 17.26 -18.15 -17.07
N ALA A 345 18.12 -18.44 -16.09
CA ALA A 345 17.70 -18.93 -14.78
C ALA A 345 16.81 -17.91 -14.05
N GLY A 346 17.16 -16.62 -14.11
CA GLY A 346 16.34 -15.53 -13.55
C GLY A 346 14.97 -15.44 -14.22
N ALA A 347 14.93 -15.47 -15.55
CA ALA A 347 13.68 -15.45 -16.30
C ALA A 347 12.79 -16.66 -15.98
N GLN A 348 13.38 -17.86 -15.92
CA GLN A 348 12.66 -19.08 -15.60
C GLN A 348 12.11 -19.07 -14.17
N SER A 349 12.87 -18.52 -13.21
CA SER A 349 12.42 -18.34 -11.84
C SER A 349 11.16 -17.48 -11.76
N LEU A 350 11.11 -16.37 -12.50
CA LEU A 350 9.93 -15.50 -12.55
C LEU A 350 8.71 -16.20 -13.18
N VAL A 351 8.91 -17.00 -14.22
CA VAL A 351 7.84 -17.81 -14.84
C VAL A 351 7.26 -18.82 -13.85
N GLN A 352 8.11 -19.50 -13.08
CA GLN A 352 7.70 -20.54 -12.15
C GLN A 352 7.04 -19.99 -10.88
N THR A 353 7.59 -18.90 -10.33
CA THR A 353 7.17 -18.37 -9.03
C THR A 353 6.04 -17.35 -9.14
N GLU A 354 6.01 -16.53 -10.19
CA GLU A 354 5.01 -15.46 -10.35
C GLU A 354 3.94 -15.77 -11.41
N GLY A 355 3.98 -16.97 -12.02
CA GLY A 355 3.10 -17.32 -13.14
C GLY A 355 3.27 -16.39 -14.34
N ALA A 356 4.48 -15.82 -14.49
CA ALA A 356 4.80 -14.90 -15.55
C ALA A 356 4.87 -15.62 -16.90
N LYS A 357 4.49 -14.93 -17.97
CA LYS A 357 4.73 -15.34 -19.35
C LYS A 357 5.78 -14.41 -19.94
N LEU A 358 6.93 -14.95 -20.30
CA LEU A 358 7.95 -14.20 -21.04
C LEU A 358 7.40 -13.82 -22.42
N VAL A 359 7.42 -12.52 -22.72
CA VAL A 359 6.94 -11.94 -23.97
C VAL A 359 8.11 -11.64 -24.89
N GLU A 360 9.15 -11.03 -24.35
CA GLU A 360 10.31 -10.59 -25.11
C GLU A 360 11.59 -10.76 -24.28
N SER A 361 12.69 -11.04 -24.97
CA SER A 361 14.03 -11.12 -24.42
C SER A 361 15.02 -10.60 -25.47
N ALA A 362 15.79 -9.57 -25.13
CA ALA A 362 16.74 -8.94 -26.05
C ALA A 362 18.05 -8.59 -25.35
N PRO A 363 19.21 -8.70 -26.04
CA PRO A 363 20.48 -8.25 -25.48
C PRO A 363 20.51 -6.72 -25.35
N LEU A 364 21.23 -6.22 -24.35
CA LEU A 364 21.49 -4.79 -24.14
C LEU A 364 22.98 -4.51 -24.32
N GLU A 365 23.30 -3.45 -25.05
CA GLU A 365 24.68 -2.97 -25.18
C GLU A 365 25.12 -2.32 -23.87
N VAL A 366 26.30 -2.71 -23.37
CA VAL A 366 26.95 -2.06 -22.24
C VAL A 366 28.47 -2.14 -22.43
N GLU A 367 29.16 -1.01 -22.24
CA GLU A 367 30.60 -0.95 -22.45
C GLU A 367 31.36 -1.76 -21.40
N GLY A 368 32.17 -2.72 -21.84
CA GLY A 368 32.96 -3.57 -20.95
C GLY A 368 32.14 -4.54 -20.08
N GLY A 369 30.93 -4.87 -20.51
CA GLY A 369 30.04 -5.80 -19.80
C GLY A 369 29.04 -6.48 -20.72
N VAL A 370 28.01 -7.07 -20.12
CA VAL A 370 26.88 -7.69 -20.82
C VAL A 370 25.56 -7.26 -20.17
N GLY A 371 24.48 -7.21 -20.95
CA GLY A 371 23.17 -6.92 -20.41
C GLY A 371 22.04 -7.55 -21.21
N ARG A 372 20.87 -7.60 -20.58
CA ARG A 372 19.66 -8.21 -21.16
C ARG A 372 18.41 -7.51 -20.66
N SER A 373 17.46 -7.27 -21.57
CA SER A 373 16.11 -6.81 -21.25
C SER A 373 15.12 -7.95 -21.38
N LEU A 374 14.18 -8.03 -20.46
CA LEU A 374 13.10 -9.00 -20.48
C LEU A 374 11.76 -8.28 -20.29
N GLU A 375 10.74 -8.76 -21.01
CA GLU A 375 9.35 -8.33 -20.81
C GLU A 375 8.48 -9.52 -20.43
N PHE A 376 7.68 -9.35 -19.40
CA PHE A 376 6.78 -10.37 -18.88
C PHE A 376 5.33 -9.87 -18.82
N GLU A 377 4.41 -10.74 -19.22
CA GLU A 377 3.01 -10.67 -18.85
C GLU A 377 2.79 -11.42 -17.54
N LEU A 378 2.31 -10.72 -16.52
CA LEU A 378 1.92 -11.30 -15.24
C LEU A 378 0.40 -11.41 -15.18
N PRO A 379 -0.16 -12.35 -14.38
CA PRO A 379 -1.61 -12.41 -14.15
C PRO A 379 -2.19 -11.06 -13.63
N THR A 380 -1.33 -10.28 -12.99
CA THR A 380 -1.66 -9.02 -12.32
C THR A 380 -1.13 -7.79 -13.04
N GLY A 381 -0.41 -7.93 -14.16
CA GLY A 381 0.00 -6.81 -14.99
C GLY A 381 1.21 -7.10 -15.88
N LYS A 382 2.17 -6.18 -15.94
CA LYS A 382 3.40 -6.35 -16.73
C LYS A 382 4.64 -6.09 -15.88
N LEU A 383 5.73 -6.79 -16.19
CA LEU A 383 7.03 -6.58 -15.58
C LEU A 383 8.07 -6.42 -16.69
N TYR A 384 8.87 -5.37 -16.56
CA TYR A 384 9.98 -5.07 -17.46
C TYR A 384 11.26 -5.11 -16.66
N THR A 385 12.27 -5.81 -17.14
CA THR A 385 13.57 -5.85 -16.48
C THR A 385 14.68 -5.45 -17.44
N ARG A 386 15.71 -4.81 -16.90
CA ARG A 386 17.00 -4.61 -17.57
C ARG A 386 18.10 -4.98 -16.59
N THR A 387 18.87 -6.00 -16.93
CA THR A 387 19.96 -6.48 -16.10
C THR A 387 21.28 -6.19 -16.80
N TYR A 388 22.25 -5.66 -16.05
CA TYR A 388 23.58 -5.34 -16.51
C TYR A 388 24.63 -5.99 -15.61
N ILE A 389 25.68 -6.54 -16.21
CA ILE A 389 26.84 -7.09 -15.49
C ILE A 389 28.08 -6.39 -16.06
N ARG A 390 28.77 -5.58 -15.25
CA ARG A 390 30.00 -4.86 -15.62
C ARG A 390 31.02 -4.95 -14.50
N GLY A 391 32.23 -5.39 -14.81
CA GLY A 391 33.28 -5.59 -13.79
C GLY A 391 32.84 -6.61 -12.74
N HIS A 392 32.84 -6.20 -11.47
CA HIS A 392 32.37 -7.00 -10.33
C HIS A 392 30.99 -6.63 -9.83
N ARG A 393 30.21 -5.88 -10.61
CA ARG A 393 28.90 -5.37 -10.21
C ARG A 393 27.79 -5.87 -11.12
N THR A 394 26.61 -6.03 -10.53
CA THR A 394 25.37 -6.28 -11.25
C THR A 394 24.36 -5.19 -10.93
N TYR A 395 23.60 -4.78 -11.94
CA TYR A 395 22.51 -3.83 -11.81
C TYR A 395 21.25 -4.47 -12.39
N GLU A 396 20.21 -4.60 -11.59
CA GLU A 396 18.90 -5.07 -12.05
C GLU A 396 17.87 -3.96 -11.87
N LEU A 397 17.41 -3.43 -12.99
CA LEU A 397 16.33 -2.46 -13.03
C LEU A 397 15.03 -3.20 -13.31
N ARG A 398 13.99 -2.92 -12.52
CA ARG A 398 12.65 -3.49 -12.71
C ARG A 398 11.60 -2.39 -12.70
N VAL A 399 10.70 -2.48 -13.67
CA VAL A 399 9.48 -1.67 -13.70
C VAL A 399 8.29 -2.62 -13.70
N ALA A 400 7.57 -2.64 -12.58
CA ALA A 400 6.32 -3.39 -12.47
C ALA A 400 5.15 -2.45 -12.73
N ILE A 401 4.27 -2.81 -13.66
CA ILE A 401 3.04 -2.07 -13.97
C ILE A 401 1.85 -2.95 -13.59
N THR A 402 1.04 -2.47 -12.65
CA THR A 402 -0.14 -3.20 -12.14
C THR A 402 -1.35 -3.02 -13.06
N GLY A 403 -2.12 -4.09 -13.27
CA GLY A 403 -3.27 -4.10 -14.19
C GLY A 403 -2.86 -4.36 -15.64
N ARG A 404 -3.83 -4.39 -16.56
CA ARG A 404 -3.59 -4.65 -17.99
C ARG A 404 -3.47 -3.32 -18.75
N PRO A 405 -2.26 -2.77 -18.94
CA PRO A 405 -2.10 -1.49 -19.63
C PRO A 405 -2.60 -1.59 -21.08
N ALA A 406 -3.26 -0.55 -21.57
CA ALA A 406 -3.58 -0.40 -22.99
C ALA A 406 -2.30 -0.12 -23.80
N ALA A 407 -2.38 -0.13 -25.14
CA ALA A 407 -1.20 0.09 -25.98
C ALA A 407 -0.54 1.46 -25.77
N GLU A 408 -1.35 2.49 -25.46
CA GLU A 408 -0.91 3.88 -25.25
C GLU A 408 -0.89 4.23 -23.76
N ASP A 409 -0.61 3.26 -22.88
CA ASP A 409 -0.58 3.49 -21.45
C ASP A 409 0.60 4.40 -21.06
N PRO A 410 0.35 5.53 -20.39
CA PRO A 410 1.40 6.52 -20.15
C PRO A 410 2.43 6.07 -19.11
N ARG A 411 2.16 4.99 -18.37
CA ARG A 411 3.19 4.37 -17.50
C ARG A 411 4.33 3.76 -18.31
N PHE A 412 4.14 3.53 -19.61
CA PHE A 412 5.24 3.15 -20.51
C PHE A 412 6.24 4.29 -20.68
N GLU A 413 5.82 5.56 -20.63
CA GLU A 413 6.74 6.69 -20.66
C GLU A 413 7.56 6.76 -19.37
N THR A 414 6.92 6.57 -18.21
CA THR A 414 7.63 6.47 -16.92
C THR A 414 8.64 5.33 -16.92
N ARG A 415 8.26 4.16 -17.43
CA ARG A 415 9.17 3.02 -17.63
C ARG A 415 10.36 3.41 -18.51
N ASP A 416 10.10 4.00 -19.66
CA ASP A 416 11.13 4.34 -20.64
C ASP A 416 12.08 5.40 -20.12
N ARG A 417 11.57 6.40 -19.39
CA ARG A 417 12.38 7.43 -18.74
C ARG A 417 13.27 6.82 -17.66
N PHE A 418 12.73 6.00 -16.76
CA PHE A 418 13.52 5.32 -15.73
C PHE A 418 14.68 4.55 -16.36
N PHE A 419 14.39 3.72 -17.36
CA PHE A 419 15.44 2.95 -18.04
C PHE A 419 16.43 3.81 -18.84
N ARG A 420 16.00 4.91 -19.47
CA ARG A 420 16.90 5.82 -20.19
C ARG A 420 17.79 6.64 -19.25
N SER A 421 17.32 6.93 -18.04
CA SER A 421 18.06 7.73 -17.05
C SER A 421 19.23 6.97 -16.40
N PHE A 422 19.20 5.64 -16.47
CA PHE A 422 20.21 4.80 -15.85
C PHE A 422 21.54 4.84 -16.62
N ALA A 423 22.61 5.06 -15.89
CA ALA A 423 23.97 4.98 -16.40
C ALA A 423 24.88 4.29 -15.38
N ILE A 424 25.76 3.41 -15.87
CA ILE A 424 26.85 2.87 -15.06
C ILE A 424 27.98 3.88 -15.11
N THR A 425 28.33 4.45 -13.97
CA THR A 425 29.33 5.51 -13.87
C THR A 425 30.67 4.92 -13.49
N ASP A 426 31.76 5.49 -14.01
CA ASP A 426 33.09 5.07 -13.61
C ASP A 426 33.31 5.40 -12.13
N VAL A 427 33.92 4.45 -11.43
CA VAL A 427 34.25 4.57 -10.01
C VAL A 427 35.71 4.99 -9.90
N LYS A 428 36.06 5.77 -8.86
CA LYS A 428 37.46 5.89 -8.45
C LYS A 428 37.96 4.51 -8.06
N SER A 429 38.72 3.87 -8.93
CA SER A 429 39.39 2.61 -8.66
C SER A 429 40.37 2.82 -7.49
N ASP A 430 40.11 2.19 -6.35
CA ASP A 430 41.14 1.96 -5.32
C ASP A 430 42.03 0.74 -5.68
N TYR A 431 41.85 0.15 -6.88
CA TYR A 431 42.42 -1.13 -7.30
C TYR A 431 42.84 -1.12 -8.78
N ASP A 432 43.58 -0.09 -9.20
CA ASP A 432 44.48 -0.17 -10.37
C ASP A 432 45.86 -0.66 -9.95
#